data_AF-A0AA43QIJ7-F1
#
_entry.id   AF-A0AA43QIJ7-F1
#
_cell.length_a   1.000
_cell.length_b   1.000
_cell.length_c   1.000
_cell.angle_alpha   90.00
_cell.angle_beta   90.00
_cell.angle_gamma   90.00
#
_symmetry.space_group_name_H-M   'P 1'
#
loop_
_entity.id
_entity.type
_entity.pdbx_description
1 polymer ?
#
loop_
_entity_poly.entity_id
_entity_poly.type
_entity_poly.pdbx_seq_one_letter_code
_entity_poly.pdbx_strand_id
1 'polypeptide(L)'
;MVSAAILMGGMAIWSMHYLGNRAIDIDGGDFDLQIEYSPGYTAGSFFLAVFGVMLAFYFFSVRENLTWSGTTLGGFFMGSAICGMHYMGQGGINNYTSVYYPRFVIGSALIAISASMVALRIFFQSKAKWTNTAVRRGGSAVLLATAVCGMHYCASAGTRYRLKNFNAGRSLGLSREHVVTTVICL
;
A
#
# COMPACT_ATOMS: atom_id res chain seq x y z
N MET A 1 -5.20 -19.79 6.69
CA MET A 1 -4.21 -18.69 6.78
C MET A 1 -3.78 -18.25 5.40
N VAL A 2 -3.35 -19.17 4.53
CA VAL A 2 -2.94 -18.87 3.14
C VAL A 2 -4.03 -18.15 2.35
N SER A 3 -5.27 -18.65 2.35
CA SER A 3 -6.39 -17.99 1.65
C SER A 3 -6.63 -16.54 2.11
N ALA A 4 -6.59 -16.29 3.43
CA ALA A 4 -6.73 -14.95 3.98
C ALA A 4 -5.57 -14.02 3.56
N ALA A 5 -4.34 -14.54 3.50
CA ALA A 5 -3.18 -13.79 3.05
C ALA A 5 -3.26 -13.43 1.56
N ILE A 6 -3.76 -14.33 0.72
CA ILE A 6 -4.00 -14.05 -0.71
C ILE A 6 -5.07 -12.98 -0.90
N LEU A 7 -6.20 -13.09 -0.21
CA LEU A 7 -7.28 -12.10 -0.29
C LEU A 7 -6.82 -10.73 0.22
N MET A 8 -6.14 -10.69 1.37
CA MET A 8 -5.74 -9.43 1.98
C MET A 8 -4.52 -8.81 1.29
N GLY A 9 -3.46 -9.58 1.06
CA GLY A 9 -2.24 -9.10 0.39
C GLY A 9 -2.44 -8.83 -1.09
N GLY A 10 -3.08 -9.76 -1.80
CA GLY A 10 -3.31 -9.67 -3.23
C GLY A 10 -4.53 -8.84 -3.60
N MET A 11 -5.73 -9.30 -3.24
CA MET A 11 -6.94 -8.61 -3.69
C MET A 11 -7.13 -7.24 -3.05
N ALA A 12 -6.88 -7.09 -1.75
CA ALA A 12 -7.09 -5.81 -1.07
C ALA A 12 -5.88 -4.87 -1.20
N ILE A 13 -4.71 -5.25 -0.66
CA ILE A 13 -3.55 -4.36 -0.58
C ILE A 13 -2.99 -4.07 -1.98
N TRP A 14 -2.63 -5.11 -2.74
CA TRP A 14 -2.05 -4.94 -4.09
C TRP A 14 -3.02 -4.27 -5.05
N SER A 15 -4.26 -4.74 -5.20
CA SER A 15 -5.20 -4.11 -6.14
C SER A 15 -5.50 -2.66 -5.78
N MET A 16 -5.67 -2.33 -4.49
CA MET A 16 -5.90 -0.95 -4.06
C MET A 16 -4.77 -0.02 -4.49
N HIS A 17 -3.51 -0.46 -4.44
CA HIS A 17 -2.39 0.38 -4.87
C HIS A 17 -2.43 0.70 -6.37
N TYR A 18 -2.63 -0.31 -7.23
CA TYR A 18 -2.66 -0.08 -8.67
C TYR A 18 -3.92 0.64 -9.13
N LEU A 19 -5.08 0.31 -8.57
CA LEU A 19 -6.32 1.05 -8.84
C LEU A 19 -6.24 2.48 -8.30
N GLY A 20 -5.66 2.66 -7.11
CA GLY A 20 -5.44 3.98 -6.49
C GLY A 20 -4.54 4.85 -7.34
N ASN A 21 -3.42 4.31 -7.83
CA ASN A 21 -2.52 5.04 -8.72
C ASN A 21 -3.14 5.34 -10.11
N ARG A 22 -4.12 4.55 -10.57
CA ARG A 22 -4.89 4.84 -11.79
C ARG A 22 -5.94 5.93 -11.59
N ALA A 23 -6.38 6.16 -10.35
CA ALA A 23 -7.29 7.26 -9.99
C ALA A 23 -6.56 8.59 -9.77
N ILE A 24 -5.23 8.59 -9.82
CA ILE A 24 -4.42 9.78 -9.70
C ILE A 24 -4.29 10.43 -11.09
N ASP A 25 -4.77 11.67 -11.21
CA ASP A 25 -4.65 12.43 -12.45
C ASP A 25 -3.29 13.12 -12.50
N ILE A 26 -2.56 12.81 -13.57
CA ILE A 26 -1.23 13.34 -13.89
C ILE A 26 -1.39 14.23 -15.12
N ASP A 27 -0.99 15.50 -14.99
CA ASP A 27 -0.97 16.50 -16.07
C ASP A 27 -2.32 16.76 -16.78
N GLY A 28 -3.38 17.02 -16.01
CA GLY A 28 -4.68 17.45 -16.58
C GLY A 28 -5.54 16.34 -17.18
N GLY A 29 -5.18 15.07 -16.96
CA GLY A 29 -6.00 13.91 -17.34
C GLY A 29 -5.71 13.37 -18.75
N ASP A 30 -4.57 13.70 -19.33
CA ASP A 30 -4.18 13.12 -20.62
C ASP A 30 -3.87 11.62 -20.46
N PHE A 31 -4.58 10.79 -21.23
CA PHE A 31 -4.46 9.33 -21.16
C PHE A 31 -3.07 8.83 -21.59
N ASP A 32 -2.37 9.59 -22.44
CA ASP A 32 -1.02 9.25 -22.91
C ASP A 32 0.06 9.42 -21.81
N LEU A 33 -0.27 10.08 -20.68
CA LEU A 33 0.64 10.33 -19.56
C LEU A 33 0.40 9.42 -18.35
N GLN A 34 -0.47 8.40 -18.46
CA GLN A 34 -0.74 7.46 -17.39
C GLN A 34 0.50 6.65 -16.96
N ILE A 35 0.56 6.28 -15.68
CA ILE A 35 1.71 5.54 -15.12
C ILE A 35 1.82 4.14 -15.74
N GLU A 36 2.98 3.85 -16.32
CA GLU A 36 3.31 2.53 -16.87
C GLU A 36 4.13 1.72 -15.87
N TYR A 37 3.74 0.46 -15.66
CA TYR A 37 4.42 -0.44 -14.73
C TYR A 37 5.08 -1.62 -15.44
N SER A 38 6.26 -2.00 -14.96
CA SER A 38 6.90 -3.25 -15.37
C SER A 38 6.13 -4.46 -14.83
N PRO A 39 5.74 -5.43 -15.68
CA PRO A 39 5.04 -6.64 -15.24
C PRO A 39 5.76 -7.42 -14.13
N GLY A 40 7.10 -7.42 -14.15
CA GLY A 40 7.93 -8.13 -13.17
C GLY A 40 7.83 -7.53 -11.77
N TYR A 41 7.91 -6.19 -11.65
CA TYR A 41 7.73 -5.50 -10.37
C TYR A 41 6.30 -5.62 -9.87
N THR A 42 5.33 -5.55 -10.78
CA THR A 42 3.92 -5.74 -10.46
C THR A 42 3.65 -7.11 -9.85
N ALA A 43 4.16 -8.17 -10.48
CA ALA A 43 4.06 -9.53 -9.94
C ALA A 43 4.86 -9.70 -8.64
N GLY A 44 6.08 -9.16 -8.56
CA GLY A 44 6.91 -9.22 -7.34
C GLY A 44 6.24 -8.57 -6.13
N SER A 45 5.61 -7.40 -6.33
CA SER A 45 4.90 -6.67 -5.28
C SER A 45 3.67 -7.45 -4.76
N PHE A 46 2.99 -8.23 -5.61
CA PHE A 46 1.91 -9.12 -5.22
C PHE A 46 2.42 -10.20 -4.26
N PHE A 47 3.48 -10.92 -4.64
CA PHE A 47 4.05 -11.98 -3.81
C PHE A 47 4.61 -11.43 -2.49
N LEU A 48 5.25 -10.27 -2.53
CA LEU A 48 5.73 -9.60 -1.33
C LEU A 48 4.59 -9.29 -0.35
N ALA A 49 3.48 -8.75 -0.85
CA ALA A 49 2.31 -8.47 -0.01
C ALA A 49 1.73 -9.75 0.61
N VAL A 50 1.49 -10.79 -0.20
CA VAL A 50 0.94 -12.07 0.28
C VAL A 50 1.86 -12.70 1.31
N PHE A 51 3.17 -12.75 1.05
CA PHE A 51 4.14 -13.33 1.96
C PHE A 51 4.25 -12.54 3.27
N GLY A 52 4.31 -11.21 3.21
CA GLY A 52 4.39 -10.35 4.39
C GLY A 52 3.14 -10.44 5.27
N VAL A 53 1.95 -10.49 4.67
CA VAL A 53 0.69 -10.72 5.40
C VAL A 53 0.65 -12.12 6.03
N MET A 54 1.14 -13.13 5.30
CA MET A 54 1.24 -14.49 5.83
C MET A 54 2.15 -14.55 7.05
N LEU A 55 3.30 -13.86 7.00
CA LEU A 55 4.25 -13.78 8.11
C LEU A 55 3.66 -13.03 9.31
N ALA A 56 2.90 -11.95 9.07
CA ALA A 56 2.18 -11.24 10.11
C ALA A 56 1.18 -12.16 10.84
N PHE A 57 0.41 -12.96 10.10
CA PHE A 57 -0.52 -13.94 10.70
C PHE A 57 0.21 -15.08 11.40
N TYR A 58 1.35 -15.54 10.88
CA TYR A 58 2.16 -16.56 11.53
C TYR A 58 2.65 -16.11 12.90
N PHE A 59 3.32 -14.95 12.98
CA PHE A 59 3.83 -14.43 14.26
C PHE A 59 2.71 -14.12 15.26
N PHE A 60 1.55 -13.70 14.77
CA PHE A 60 0.38 -13.52 15.62
C PHE A 60 -0.18 -14.85 16.12
N SER A 61 -0.26 -15.88 15.25
CA SER A 61 -0.91 -17.15 15.57
C SER A 61 -0.05 -18.10 16.40
N VAL A 62 1.29 -18.03 16.31
CA VAL A 62 2.21 -18.87 17.09
C VAL A 62 2.26 -18.46 18.56
N ARG A 63 1.91 -17.20 18.88
CA ARG A 63 1.81 -16.71 20.24
C ARG A 63 0.37 -16.96 20.72
N GLU A 64 0.11 -18.15 21.29
CA GLU A 64 -1.24 -18.59 21.72
C GLU A 64 -1.93 -17.66 22.74
N ASN A 65 -1.17 -16.82 23.43
CA ASN A 65 -1.69 -15.77 24.27
C ASN A 65 -1.63 -14.43 23.53
N LEU A 66 -2.68 -13.60 23.70
CA LEU A 66 -2.79 -12.17 23.31
C LEU A 66 -1.70 -11.31 23.98
N THR A 67 -0.46 -11.73 23.83
CA THR A 67 0.74 -11.10 24.32
C THR A 67 0.98 -9.88 23.46
N TRP A 68 1.35 -8.80 24.15
CA TRP A 68 1.70 -7.55 23.48
C TRP A 68 2.80 -7.76 22.43
N SER A 69 3.73 -8.68 22.68
CA SER A 69 4.81 -9.05 21.74
C SER A 69 4.32 -9.67 20.43
N GLY A 70 3.32 -10.56 20.45
CA GLY A 70 2.75 -11.14 19.23
C GLY A 70 2.01 -10.09 18.39
N THR A 71 1.32 -9.15 19.05
CA THR A 71 0.59 -8.07 18.38
C THR A 71 1.55 -7.06 17.76
N THR A 72 2.61 -6.66 18.46
CA THR A 72 3.59 -5.70 17.95
C THR A 72 4.36 -6.28 16.76
N LEU A 73 4.81 -7.53 16.86
CA LEU A 73 5.56 -8.18 15.79
C LEU A 73 4.68 -8.44 14.56
N GLY A 74 3.46 -8.96 14.76
CA GLY A 74 2.51 -9.16 13.67
C GLY A 74 2.12 -7.85 12.98
N GLY A 75 1.85 -6.79 13.75
CA GLY A 75 1.53 -5.47 13.20
C GLY A 75 2.71 -4.81 12.48
N PHE A 76 3.94 -5.01 12.97
CA PHE A 76 5.14 -4.56 12.29
C PHE A 76 5.31 -5.24 10.93
N PHE A 77 5.19 -6.57 10.85
CA PHE A 77 5.26 -7.29 9.57
C PHE A 77 4.12 -6.93 8.63
N MET A 78 2.90 -6.75 9.15
CA MET A 78 1.76 -6.29 8.36
C MET A 78 1.99 -4.90 7.76
N GLY A 79 2.37 -3.94 8.60
CA GLY A 79 2.66 -2.57 8.14
C GLY A 79 3.84 -2.53 7.17
N SER A 80 4.86 -3.35 7.41
CA SER A 80 6.00 -3.50 6.49
C SER A 80 5.61 -4.13 5.16
N ALA A 81 4.68 -5.08 5.15
CA ALA A 81 4.16 -5.67 3.91
C ALA A 81 3.37 -4.64 3.10
N ILE A 82 2.53 -3.84 3.76
CA ILE A 82 1.75 -2.76 3.16
C ILE A 82 2.67 -1.71 2.53
N CYS A 83 3.64 -1.20 3.30
CA CYS A 83 4.60 -0.20 2.80
C CYS A 83 5.54 -0.77 1.75
N GLY A 84 6.05 -1.98 1.97
CA GLY A 84 6.96 -2.67 1.06
C GLY A 84 6.30 -2.90 -0.30
N MET A 85 5.04 -3.34 -0.33
CA MET A 85 4.30 -3.47 -1.58
C MET A 85 4.12 -2.11 -2.25
N HIS A 86 3.73 -1.07 -1.50
CA HIS A 86 3.55 0.27 -2.06
C HIS A 86 4.83 0.79 -2.72
N TYR A 87 5.96 0.79 -2.02
CA TYR A 87 7.22 1.32 -2.56
C TYR A 87 7.83 0.43 -3.64
N MET A 88 7.66 -0.89 -3.55
CA MET A 88 8.05 -1.80 -4.64
C MET A 88 7.20 -1.54 -5.89
N GLY A 89 5.91 -1.29 -5.74
CA GLY A 89 5.02 -0.89 -6.83
C GLY A 89 5.44 0.43 -7.46
N GLN A 90 5.70 1.47 -6.65
CA GLN A 90 6.23 2.76 -7.13
C GLN A 90 7.59 2.61 -7.82
N GLY A 91 8.44 1.70 -7.35
CA GLY A 91 9.73 1.39 -7.98
C GLY A 91 9.61 0.69 -9.34
N GLY A 92 8.45 0.07 -9.62
CA GLY A 92 8.13 -0.57 -10.89
C GLY A 92 7.68 0.39 -11.99
N ILE A 93 7.64 1.69 -11.72
CA ILE A 93 7.20 2.72 -12.67
C ILE A 93 8.28 2.95 -13.74
N ASN A 94 7.92 2.69 -14.99
CA ASN A 94 8.84 2.76 -16.13
C ASN A 94 8.98 4.18 -16.70
N ASN A 95 7.88 4.92 -16.81
CA ASN A 95 7.82 6.22 -17.48
C ASN A 95 8.10 7.42 -16.58
N TYR A 96 8.04 7.26 -15.25
CA TYR A 96 8.39 8.30 -14.29
C TYR A 96 9.55 7.88 -13.37
N THR A 97 10.24 8.88 -12.83
CA THR A 97 11.14 8.75 -11.68
C THR A 97 10.43 9.30 -10.46
N SER A 98 10.14 8.43 -9.50
CA SER A 98 9.48 8.79 -8.23
C SER A 98 10.51 9.35 -7.25
N VAL A 99 10.31 10.61 -6.83
CA VAL A 99 11.12 11.27 -5.79
C VAL A 99 10.31 11.34 -4.51
N TYR A 100 10.82 10.71 -3.45
CA TYR A 100 10.12 10.57 -2.16
C TYR A 100 10.61 11.57 -1.12
N TYR A 101 9.67 12.21 -0.43
CA TYR A 101 9.99 13.02 0.75
C TYR A 101 10.05 12.14 2.02
N PRO A 102 11.19 12.07 2.73
CA PRO A 102 11.36 11.18 3.89
C PRO A 102 10.28 11.32 4.95
N ARG A 103 9.79 12.54 5.21
CA ARG A 103 8.72 12.80 6.20
C ARG A 103 7.42 12.04 5.92
N PHE A 104 7.03 11.94 4.65
CA PHE A 104 5.81 11.23 4.25
C PHE A 104 6.03 9.73 4.21
N VAL A 105 7.24 9.29 3.89
CA VAL A 105 7.61 7.86 3.95
C VAL A 105 7.52 7.33 5.36
N ILE A 106 8.08 8.07 6.31
CA ILE A 106 8.02 7.73 7.74
C ILE A 106 6.56 7.83 8.23
N GLY A 107 5.85 8.90 7.86
CA GLY A 107 4.44 9.08 8.23
C GLY A 107 3.53 7.95 7.74
N SER A 108 3.65 7.54 6.48
CA SER A 108 2.86 6.45 5.91
C SER A 108 3.21 5.10 6.54
N ALA A 109 4.49 4.85 6.85
CA ALA A 109 4.91 3.67 7.61
C ALA A 109 4.33 3.62 9.02
N LEU A 110 4.34 4.74 9.74
CA LEU A 110 3.74 4.84 11.07
C LEU A 110 2.24 4.58 11.03
N ILE A 111 1.52 5.14 10.05
CA ILE A 111 0.08 4.90 9.85
C ILE A 111 -0.16 3.42 9.61
N ALA A 112 0.57 2.81 8.68
CA ALA A 112 0.38 1.41 8.32
C ALA A 112 0.64 0.47 9.51
N ILE A 113 1.75 0.67 10.23
CA ILE A 113 2.13 -0.19 11.36
C ILE A 113 1.14 -0.03 12.51
N SER A 114 0.86 1.20 12.95
CA SER A 114 0.00 1.47 14.10
C SER A 114 -1.45 1.00 13.87
N ALA A 115 -2.03 1.31 12.71
CA ALA A 115 -3.39 0.89 12.39
C ALA A 115 -3.49 -0.63 12.18
N SER A 116 -2.46 -1.26 11.60
CA SER A 116 -2.40 -2.73 11.47
C SER A 116 -2.32 -3.42 12.82
N MET A 117 -1.55 -2.89 13.77
CA MET A 117 -1.50 -3.43 15.14
C MET A 117 -2.88 -3.42 15.79
N VAL A 118 -3.59 -2.28 15.72
CA VAL A 118 -4.94 -2.14 16.29
C VAL A 118 -5.92 -3.10 15.61
N ALA A 119 -5.90 -3.16 14.26
CA ALA A 119 -6.80 -4.02 13.51
C ALA A 119 -6.59 -5.51 13.79
N LEU A 120 -5.34 -5.97 13.80
CA LEU A 120 -5.00 -7.36 14.14
C LEU A 120 -5.48 -7.69 15.55
N ARG A 121 -5.26 -6.77 16.51
CA ARG A 121 -5.74 -6.97 17.88
C ARG A 121 -7.26 -7.11 17.94
N ILE A 122 -8.02 -6.32 17.20
CA ILE A 122 -9.49 -6.41 17.17
C ILE A 122 -9.94 -7.71 16.49
N PHE A 123 -9.33 -8.04 15.36
CA PHE A 123 -9.67 -9.22 14.55
C PHE A 123 -9.47 -10.52 15.32
N PHE A 124 -8.32 -10.68 15.96
CA PHE A 124 -7.99 -11.91 16.68
C PHE A 124 -8.57 -11.97 18.10
N GLN A 125 -8.77 -10.85 18.81
CA GLN A 125 -9.56 -10.86 20.05
C GLN A 125 -11.00 -11.34 19.82
N SER A 126 -11.53 -11.14 18.60
CA SER A 126 -12.87 -11.62 18.23
C SER A 126 -12.89 -13.11 17.91
N LYS A 127 -11.76 -13.71 17.53
CA LYS A 127 -11.66 -15.19 17.43
C LYS A 127 -11.82 -15.86 18.79
N ALA A 128 -11.36 -15.22 19.87
CA ALA A 128 -11.38 -15.78 21.22
C ALA A 128 -12.74 -15.69 21.94
N LYS A 129 -13.67 -14.82 21.50
CA LYS A 129 -14.97 -14.61 22.15
C LYS A 129 -16.11 -14.73 21.12
N TRP A 130 -16.87 -15.82 21.20
CA TRP A 130 -17.79 -16.29 20.15
C TRP A 130 -19.01 -15.38 19.90
N THR A 131 -19.41 -14.55 20.88
CA THR A 131 -20.76 -13.96 20.93
C THR A 131 -20.97 -12.65 20.16
N ASN A 132 -19.94 -12.02 19.57
CA ASN A 132 -20.11 -10.74 18.82
C ASN A 132 -19.11 -10.55 17.68
N THR A 133 -18.89 -11.64 16.93
CA THR A 133 -17.72 -11.81 16.05
C THR A 133 -17.82 -11.05 14.73
N ALA A 134 -19.01 -10.89 14.16
CA ALA A 134 -19.19 -10.28 12.83
C ALA A 134 -18.92 -8.76 12.82
N VAL A 135 -19.49 -8.01 13.79
CA VAL A 135 -19.32 -6.56 13.88
C VAL A 135 -17.87 -6.17 14.14
N ARG A 136 -17.18 -6.87 15.05
CA ARG A 136 -15.76 -6.60 15.33
C ARG A 136 -14.86 -6.96 14.16
N ARG A 137 -15.15 -8.05 13.41
CA ARG A 137 -14.45 -8.38 12.17
C ARG A 137 -14.68 -7.33 11.09
N GLY A 138 -15.92 -6.88 10.91
CA GLY A 138 -16.26 -5.77 10.02
C GLY A 138 -15.49 -4.50 10.37
N GLY A 139 -15.48 -4.12 11.65
CA GLY A 139 -14.71 -2.98 12.14
C GLY A 139 -13.21 -3.10 11.87
N SER A 140 -12.62 -4.29 12.07
CA SER A 140 -11.20 -4.52 11.74
C SER A 140 -10.92 -4.43 10.23
N ALA A 141 -11.85 -4.88 9.39
CA ALA A 141 -11.71 -4.80 7.94
C ALA A 141 -11.75 -3.35 7.45
N VAL A 142 -12.70 -2.55 7.96
CA VAL A 142 -12.79 -1.10 7.67
C VAL A 142 -11.54 -0.38 8.15
N LEU A 143 -11.04 -0.70 9.34
CA LEU A 143 -9.82 -0.12 9.87
C LEU A 143 -8.59 -0.44 9.00
N LEU A 144 -8.45 -1.68 8.54
CA LEU A 144 -7.38 -2.08 7.62
C LEU A 144 -7.50 -1.42 6.26
N ALA A 145 -8.71 -1.35 5.70
CA ALA A 145 -8.95 -0.66 4.43
C ALA A 145 -8.56 0.82 4.54
N THR A 146 -9.00 1.48 5.62
CA THR A 146 -8.64 2.88 5.90
C THR A 146 -7.14 3.04 6.10
N ALA A 147 -6.48 2.10 6.77
CA ALA A 147 -5.03 2.12 6.95
C ALA A 147 -4.27 2.00 5.61
N VAL A 148 -4.70 1.09 4.74
CA VAL A 148 -4.10 0.87 3.42
C VAL A 148 -4.31 2.11 2.53
N CYS A 149 -5.55 2.62 2.46
CA CYS A 149 -5.85 3.83 1.70
C CYS A 149 -5.11 5.06 2.27
N GLY A 150 -5.14 5.25 3.59
CA GLY A 150 -4.49 6.38 4.24
C GLY A 150 -2.97 6.36 4.09
N MET A 151 -2.33 5.20 4.23
CA MET A 151 -0.90 5.02 3.93
C MET A 151 -0.62 5.36 2.46
N HIS A 152 -1.43 4.80 1.54
CA HIS A 152 -1.26 4.98 0.11
C HIS A 152 -1.32 6.47 -0.27
N TYR A 153 -2.39 7.18 0.09
CA TYR A 153 -2.52 8.60 -0.24
C TYR A 153 -1.50 9.48 0.48
N CYS A 154 -1.12 9.16 1.72
CA CYS A 154 -0.05 9.86 2.43
C CYS A 154 1.30 9.72 1.72
N ALA A 155 1.62 8.50 1.25
CA ALA A 155 2.82 8.24 0.48
C ALA A 155 2.78 8.92 -0.91
N SER A 156 1.64 8.87 -1.60
CA SER A 156 1.45 9.52 -2.90
C SER A 156 1.54 11.04 -2.80
N ALA A 157 0.98 11.67 -1.76
CA ALA A 157 1.13 13.11 -1.49
C ALA A 157 2.59 13.53 -1.25
N GLY A 158 3.41 12.61 -0.74
CA GLY A 158 4.84 12.77 -0.54
C GLY A 158 5.71 12.37 -1.73
N THR A 159 5.12 12.01 -2.87
CA THR A 159 5.83 11.51 -4.05
C THR A 159 5.71 12.50 -5.19
N ARG A 160 6.84 12.90 -5.77
CA ARG A 160 6.89 13.70 -7.01
C ARG A 160 7.25 12.80 -8.17
N TYR A 161 6.43 12.81 -9.21
CA TYR A 161 6.69 12.09 -10.45
C TYR A 161 7.44 13.00 -11.43
N ARG A 162 8.67 12.62 -11.78
CA ARG A 162 9.45 13.30 -12.82
C ARG A 162 9.43 12.45 -14.09
N LEU A 163 8.89 12.98 -15.19
CA LEU A 163 8.81 12.25 -16.45
C LEU A 163 10.22 11.86 -16.93
N LYS A 164 10.42 10.58 -17.25
CA LYS A 164 11.63 10.12 -17.93
C LYS A 164 11.44 10.46 -19.41
N ASN A 165 12.32 11.31 -19.97
CA ASN A 165 12.22 11.86 -21.33
C ASN A 165 11.63 10.86 -22.34
N PHE A 166 10.46 11.19 -22.90
CA PHE A 166 9.88 10.50 -24.05
C PHE A 166 10.83 10.64 -25.25
N ASN A 167 11.17 9.54 -25.92
CA ASN A 167 11.99 9.58 -27.14
C ASN A 167 11.20 10.17 -28.32
N ALA A 168 11.73 11.29 -28.85
CA ALA A 168 11.74 11.76 -30.23
C ALA A 168 10.47 11.66 -31.11
N GLY A 169 9.71 12.77 -31.21
CA GLY A 169 8.75 12.94 -32.32
C GLY A 169 7.85 14.17 -32.25
N ARG A 170 7.52 14.67 -31.04
CA ARG A 170 6.77 15.92 -30.86
C ARG A 170 7.60 16.93 -30.10
N SER A 171 8.32 17.76 -30.84
CA SER A 171 8.81 19.05 -30.38
C SER A 171 7.63 20.01 -30.15
N LEU A 172 6.84 19.74 -29.10
CA LEU A 172 6.12 20.81 -28.42
C LEU A 172 7.11 21.39 -27.43
N GLY A 173 7.40 22.69 -27.55
CA GLY A 173 8.43 23.41 -26.80
C GLY A 173 8.15 23.50 -25.29
N LEU A 174 8.16 22.36 -24.61
CA LEU A 174 7.94 22.26 -23.18
C LEU A 174 9.30 22.12 -22.48
N SER A 175 9.59 23.11 -21.66
CA SER A 175 10.84 23.29 -20.92
C SER A 175 11.14 22.09 -20.02
N ARG A 176 12.43 21.76 -19.92
CA ARG A 176 13.03 20.52 -19.39
C ARG A 176 12.81 20.18 -17.90
N GLU A 177 11.89 20.84 -17.20
CA GLU A 177 11.62 20.58 -15.78
C GLU A 177 10.13 20.61 -15.43
N HIS A 178 9.29 19.85 -16.14
CA HIS A 178 7.91 19.64 -15.70
C HIS A 178 7.87 18.68 -14.51
N VAL A 179 7.85 19.26 -13.30
CA VAL A 179 7.34 18.58 -12.10
C VAL A 179 5.84 18.46 -12.29
N VAL A 180 5.36 17.27 -12.65
CA VAL A 180 3.93 17.07 -12.82
C VAL A 180 3.27 17.13 -11.45
N THR A 181 2.32 18.05 -11.32
CA THR A 181 1.55 18.22 -10.08
C THR A 181 0.43 17.19 -10.08
N THR A 182 0.58 16.20 -9.21
CA THR A 182 -0.41 15.14 -8.98
C THR A 182 -1.68 15.72 -8.37
N VAL A 183 -2.81 15.64 -9.06
CA VAL A 183 -4.13 15.96 -8.48
C VAL A 183 -4.75 14.64 -8.01
N ILE A 184 -4.95 14.53 -6.69
CA ILE A 184 -5.66 13.39 -6.11
C ILE A 184 -7.15 13.73 -6.13
N CYS A 185 -7.88 13.18 -7.09
CA CYS A 185 -9.34 13.24 -7.10
C CYS A 185 -9.87 12.29 -6.01
N LEU A 186 -10.42 12.85 -4.92
CA LEU A 186 -11.10 12.14 -3.84
C LEU A 186 -12.61 12.13 -4.06
#